data_AF-A0A7S3QI74-F1
#
_entry.id   AF-A0A7S3QI74-F1
#
_cell.length_a   1.000
_cell.length_b   1.000
_cell.length_c   1.000
_cell.angle_alpha   90.00
_cell.angle_beta   90.00
_cell.angle_gamma   90.00
#
_symmetry.space_group_name_H-M   'P 1'
#
loop_
_entity.id
_entity.type
_entity.pdbx_description
1 polymer ?
#
loop_
_entity_poly.entity_id
_entity_poly.type
_entity_poly.pdbx_seq_one_letter_code
_entity_poly.pdbx_strand_id
1 'polypeptide(L)'
;MKEKDENASVSSPVKRVMSLALSQRSLPMAGDLKNDSITGYNDELSDMTIGRRWARSLSSPSGCCCISDCYNPSHREQDEEEDTSKSEPSLDKAWEYFEHQTLPRCLAGGLSDSILGKYDRAEIGEHTKKTMLYPVWSTPMEDMADFGIGVGLYFSTLRFLAILSLFAACINIPNMFYFASEDYDA
;
A
#
# COMPACT_ATOMS: atom_id res chain seq x y z
N MET A 1 -11.38 -24.42 -56.73
CA MET A 1 -12.13 -24.08 -55.50
C MET A 1 -11.08 -23.59 -54.52
N LYS A 2 -10.65 -22.32 -54.50
CA LYS A 2 -11.31 -21.02 -54.25
C LYS A 2 -12.06 -20.95 -52.92
N GLU A 3 -11.62 -19.97 -52.12
CA GLU A 3 -12.24 -19.35 -50.92
C GLU A 3 -12.17 -20.18 -49.62
N LYS A 4 -11.85 -19.61 -48.45
CA LYS A 4 -11.73 -18.21 -48.03
C LYS A 4 -11.00 -18.16 -46.69
N ASP A 5 -10.06 -17.23 -46.55
CA ASP A 5 -9.48 -16.82 -45.26
C ASP A 5 -10.48 -15.93 -44.50
N GLU A 6 -10.79 -16.27 -43.25
CA GLU A 6 -11.46 -15.37 -42.29
C GLU A 6 -10.56 -15.14 -41.08
N ASN A 7 -9.73 -14.10 -41.20
CA ASN A 7 -9.03 -13.44 -40.11
C ASN A 7 -9.99 -12.49 -39.38
N ALA A 8 -10.52 -12.89 -38.23
CA ALA A 8 -11.26 -11.99 -37.34
C ALA A 8 -10.30 -11.34 -36.32
N SER A 9 -9.78 -10.17 -36.71
CA SER A 9 -9.12 -9.20 -35.84
C SER A 9 -10.15 -8.55 -34.91
N VAL A 10 -10.21 -9.01 -33.66
CA VAL A 10 -11.03 -8.38 -32.61
C VAL A 10 -10.27 -7.18 -32.05
N SER A 11 -10.50 -6.02 -32.66
CA SER A 11 -10.09 -4.71 -32.17
C SER A 11 -11.01 -4.29 -31.02
N SER A 12 -10.48 -4.24 -29.80
CA SER A 12 -11.20 -3.71 -28.63
C SER A 12 -10.97 -2.19 -28.50
N PRO A 13 -12.02 -1.35 -28.55
CA PRO A 13 -11.92 0.09 -28.36
C PRO A 13 -12.34 0.45 -26.93
N VAL A 14 -11.42 0.35 -25.98
CA VAL A 14 -11.64 0.92 -24.62
C VAL A 14 -10.54 1.94 -24.33
N LYS A 15 -10.60 3.05 -25.07
CA LYS A 15 -9.90 4.32 -24.80
C LYS A 15 -10.89 5.46 -24.91
N ARG A 16 -11.57 5.77 -23.80
CA ARG A 16 -12.45 6.94 -23.52
C ARG A 16 -13.16 6.54 -22.22
N VAL A 17 -13.12 7.24 -21.09
CA VAL A 17 -13.17 8.67 -20.82
C VAL A 17 -12.71 8.82 -19.36
N MET A 18 -11.66 9.60 -19.07
CA MET A 18 -11.54 10.36 -17.81
C MET A 18 -10.55 11.52 -18.05
N SER A 19 -11.02 12.46 -18.85
CA SER A 19 -10.49 13.82 -18.96
C SER A 19 -11.62 14.73 -18.52
N LEU A 20 -11.62 15.13 -17.25
CA LEU A 20 -12.47 16.21 -16.74
C LEU A 20 -11.71 17.00 -15.67
N ALA A 21 -11.38 18.24 -16.06
CA ALA A 21 -11.27 19.49 -15.30
C ALA A 21 -10.52 19.44 -13.95
N LEU A 22 -9.31 19.99 -13.81
CA LEU A 22 -9.02 21.44 -13.73
C LEU A 22 -10.10 22.25 -12.99
N SER A 23 -9.92 22.37 -11.68
CA SER A 23 -10.39 23.52 -10.92
C SER A 23 -9.23 24.06 -10.09
N GLN A 24 -8.31 24.75 -10.76
CA GLN A 24 -7.29 25.58 -10.10
C GLN A 24 -7.97 26.77 -9.45
N ARG A 25 -8.03 26.77 -8.12
CA ARG A 25 -8.48 27.89 -7.31
C ARG A 25 -7.24 28.69 -6.91
N SER A 26 -6.99 29.79 -7.62
CA SER A 26 -5.97 30.77 -7.25
C SER A 26 -6.38 31.47 -5.95
N LEU A 27 -5.60 31.30 -4.89
CA LEU A 27 -5.71 32.10 -3.66
C LEU A 27 -4.63 33.19 -3.64
N PRO A 28 -4.92 34.36 -3.04
CA PRO A 28 -4.02 35.51 -3.04
C PRO A 28 -2.81 35.32 -2.13
N MET A 29 -1.67 35.80 -2.64
CA MET A 29 -0.44 36.08 -1.91
C MET A 29 -0.63 37.20 -0.88
N ALA A 30 -0.08 37.04 0.33
CA ALA A 30 0.77 38.03 1.03
C ALA A 30 0.79 37.75 2.54
N GLY A 31 1.98 37.43 3.06
CA GLY A 31 2.24 37.25 4.48
C GLY A 31 3.68 36.79 4.69
N ASP A 32 4.62 37.73 4.53
CA ASP A 32 6.06 37.54 4.72
C ASP A 32 6.36 37.14 6.18
N LEU A 33 6.64 35.85 6.41
CA LEU A 33 7.29 35.37 7.61
C LEU A 33 8.56 34.63 7.18
N LYS A 34 9.68 35.35 7.25
CA LYS A 34 11.02 34.77 7.33
C LYS A 34 11.10 33.95 8.61
N ASN A 35 10.91 32.64 8.50
CA ASN A 35 11.35 31.68 9.50
C ASN A 35 12.24 30.66 8.79
N ASP A 36 13.44 30.48 9.33
CA ASP A 36 14.44 29.53 8.88
C ASP A 36 13.90 28.10 8.99
N SER A 37 13.18 27.62 7.98
CA SER A 37 12.81 26.22 7.84
C SER A 37 13.91 25.48 7.08
N ILE A 38 14.98 25.13 7.80
CA ILE A 38 15.83 23.99 7.44
C ILE A 38 14.99 22.72 7.65
N THR A 39 14.06 22.47 6.74
CA THR A 39 13.49 21.15 6.45
C THR A 39 13.16 21.17 4.96
N GLY A 40 14.22 21.13 4.14
CA GLY A 40 14.13 21.01 2.69
C GLY A 40 13.62 19.65 2.25
N TYR A 41 12.46 19.24 2.75
CA TYR A 41 11.71 18.14 2.18
C TYR A 41 10.83 18.73 1.09
N ASN A 42 11.22 18.48 -0.16
CA ASN A 42 10.37 18.77 -1.29
C ASN A 42 9.09 17.96 -1.13
N ASP A 43 8.02 18.62 -0.70
CA ASP A 43 6.68 18.06 -0.53
C ASP A 43 6.02 17.81 -1.90
N GLU A 44 6.79 17.26 -2.86
CA GLU A 44 6.26 16.85 -4.15
C GLU A 44 5.32 15.68 -3.94
N LEU A 45 4.11 15.84 -4.46
CA LEU A 45 3.03 14.85 -4.39
C LEU A 45 3.47 13.46 -4.88
N SER A 46 4.45 13.39 -5.78
CA SER A 46 5.01 12.15 -6.34
C SER A 46 5.69 11.25 -5.30
N ASP A 47 6.29 11.81 -4.26
CA ASP A 47 7.03 11.04 -3.25
C ASP A 47 6.17 10.60 -2.06
N MET A 48 4.90 11.05 -1.99
CA MET A 48 3.98 10.63 -0.94
C MET A 48 3.37 9.25 -1.23
N THR A 49 3.52 8.33 -0.28
CA THR A 49 2.79 7.06 -0.28
C THR A 49 1.28 7.29 -0.33
N ILE A 50 0.54 6.36 -0.95
CA ILE A 50 -0.93 6.42 -1.01
C ILE A 50 -1.52 6.55 0.40
N GLY A 51 -0.96 5.84 1.39
CA GLY A 51 -1.36 5.95 2.79
C GLY A 51 -1.24 7.38 3.34
N ARG A 52 -0.13 8.08 3.06
CA ARG A 52 0.07 9.47 3.50
C ARG A 52 -0.95 10.41 2.88
N ARG A 53 -1.29 10.18 1.60
CA ARG A 53 -2.32 10.96 0.90
C ARG A 53 -3.69 10.78 1.56
N TRP A 54 -4.05 9.54 1.90
CA TRP A 54 -5.29 9.27 2.64
C TRP A 54 -5.26 9.88 4.04
N ALA A 55 -4.15 9.75 4.78
CA ALA A 55 -4.03 10.35 6.11
C ALA A 55 -4.20 11.88 6.08
N ARG A 56 -3.53 12.58 5.15
CA ARG A 56 -3.71 14.03 4.94
C ARG A 56 -5.13 14.36 4.50
N SER A 57 -5.73 13.54 3.64
CA SER A 57 -7.11 13.74 3.19
C SER A 57 -8.12 13.58 4.35
N LEU A 58 -7.88 12.64 5.26
CA LEU A 58 -8.75 12.37 6.42
C LEU A 58 -8.53 13.38 7.54
N SER A 59 -7.33 13.91 7.69
CA SER A 59 -7.02 14.97 8.66
C SER A 59 -7.44 16.36 8.18
N SER A 60 -7.77 16.52 6.89
CA SER A 60 -8.20 17.81 6.36
C SER A 60 -9.56 18.19 6.97
N PRO A 61 -9.68 19.37 7.60
CA PRO A 61 -10.89 19.81 8.31
C PRO A 61 -12.11 20.01 7.41
N SER A 62 -11.98 19.81 6.10
CA SER A 62 -13.07 19.96 5.12
C SER A 62 -14.12 18.84 5.17
N GLY A 63 -13.86 17.72 5.86
CA GLY A 63 -14.76 16.55 5.85
C GLY A 63 -15.30 16.08 7.20
N CYS A 64 -14.84 16.60 8.34
CA CYS A 64 -15.22 16.07 9.65
C CYS A 64 -15.52 17.20 10.65
N CYS A 65 -16.78 17.64 10.71
CA CYS A 65 -17.24 18.76 11.54
C CYS A 65 -17.27 18.49 13.06
N CYS A 66 -16.76 17.36 13.57
CA CYS A 66 -17.06 16.94 14.96
C CYS A 66 -15.84 16.75 15.87
N ILE A 67 -14.59 16.82 15.37
CA ILE A 67 -13.42 16.46 16.20
C ILE A 67 -12.88 17.66 17.01
N SER A 68 -13.10 18.89 16.56
CA SER A 68 -12.53 20.07 17.22
C SER A 68 -13.09 20.31 18.63
N ASP A 69 -14.30 19.85 18.94
CA ASP A 69 -14.94 20.09 20.25
C ASP A 69 -14.71 18.96 21.25
N CYS A 70 -14.12 17.83 20.84
CA CYS A 70 -13.89 16.69 21.72
C CYS A 70 -12.46 16.63 22.30
N TYR A 71 -11.52 17.43 21.78
CA TYR A 71 -10.18 17.53 22.35
C TYR A 71 -10.11 18.74 23.27
N ASN A 72 -10.53 18.57 24.52
CA ASN A 72 -10.31 19.54 25.57
C ASN A 72 -8.96 19.24 26.26
N PRO A 73 -7.88 20.00 26.00
CA PRO A 73 -6.55 19.71 26.54
C PRO A 73 -6.43 20.00 28.05
N SER A 74 -7.52 20.35 28.74
CA SER A 74 -7.50 20.85 30.12
C SER A 74 -7.24 19.81 31.22
N HIS A 75 -6.95 18.55 30.90
CA HIS A 75 -6.81 17.47 31.89
C HIS A 75 -5.47 16.72 31.88
N ARG A 76 -4.41 17.28 31.29
CA ARG A 76 -3.07 16.69 31.44
C ARG A 76 -2.39 17.29 32.67
N GLU A 77 -2.72 16.72 33.83
CA GLU A 77 -2.04 17.01 35.08
C GLU A 77 -0.55 16.66 34.98
N GLN A 78 0.21 17.54 35.63
CA GLN A 78 1.64 17.68 35.62
C GLN A 78 2.28 16.50 36.33
N ASP A 79 3.08 15.71 35.64
CA ASP A 79 4.17 14.97 36.27
C ASP A 79 5.35 14.86 35.27
N GLU A 80 6.50 15.30 35.78
CA GLU A 80 7.88 15.17 35.30
C GLU A 80 8.38 16.13 34.19
N GLU A 81 9.18 17.08 34.67
CA GLU A 81 10.07 17.99 33.94
C GLU A 81 11.18 17.20 33.22
N GLU A 82 11.02 16.98 31.92
CA GLU A 82 12.16 16.75 31.02
C GLU A 82 12.16 17.86 29.96
N ASP A 83 13.16 18.74 30.10
CA ASP A 83 13.41 19.94 29.30
C ASP A 83 13.76 19.57 27.85
N THR A 84 12.73 19.25 27.09
CA THR A 84 12.76 19.23 25.63
C THR A 84 11.68 20.18 25.16
N SER A 85 12.07 21.16 24.35
CA SER A 85 11.16 22.03 23.61
C SER A 85 10.15 21.18 22.84
N LYS A 86 9.01 20.87 23.46
CA LYS A 86 7.92 20.07 22.89
C LYS A 86 7.36 20.88 21.73
N SER A 87 7.94 20.67 20.55
CA SER A 87 7.37 21.16 19.31
C SER A 87 5.95 20.66 19.22
N GLU A 88 5.03 21.51 18.78
CA GLU A 88 3.64 21.14 18.55
C GLU A 88 3.55 19.81 17.80
N PRO A 89 2.63 18.92 18.17
CA PRO A 89 2.47 17.64 17.50
C PRO A 89 2.14 17.89 16.04
N SER A 90 3.08 17.57 15.14
CA SER A 90 2.87 17.70 13.71
C SER A 90 2.62 16.33 13.08
N LEU A 91 1.57 16.27 12.26
CA LEU A 91 1.17 15.05 11.57
C LEU A 91 2.26 14.55 10.62
N ASP A 92 3.03 15.47 10.02
CA ASP A 92 4.15 15.13 9.15
C ASP A 92 5.29 14.45 9.91
N LYS A 93 5.67 14.92 11.10
CA LYS A 93 6.67 14.25 11.94
C LYS A 93 6.18 12.88 12.40
N ALA A 94 4.91 12.78 12.77
CA ALA A 94 4.31 11.51 13.17
C ALA A 94 4.29 10.50 12.01
N TRP A 95 3.99 10.96 10.80
CA TRP A 95 3.99 10.12 9.62
C TRP A 95 5.40 9.68 9.22
N GLU A 96 6.37 10.59 9.24
CA GLU A 96 7.78 10.26 9.00
C GLU A 96 8.28 9.20 9.98
N TYR A 97 7.96 9.37 11.27
CA TYR A 97 8.25 8.38 12.30
C TYR A 97 7.58 7.04 11.98
N PHE A 98 6.28 7.02 11.69
CA PHE A 98 5.55 5.80 11.35
C PHE A 98 6.14 5.10 10.12
N GLU A 99 6.48 5.87 9.08
CA GLU A 99 7.01 5.35 7.83
C GLU A 99 8.39 4.70 8.00
N HIS A 100 9.24 5.25 8.87
CA HIS A 100 10.62 4.78 9.04
C HIS A 100 10.79 3.81 10.19
N GLN A 101 9.87 3.79 11.15
CA GLN A 101 9.95 2.97 12.35
C GLN A 101 8.97 1.80 12.34
N THR A 102 7.76 2.00 11.83
CA THR A 102 6.68 1.01 11.93
C THR A 102 6.49 0.21 10.64
N LEU A 103 6.64 0.84 9.48
CA LEU A 103 6.47 0.16 8.20
C LEU A 103 7.70 -0.69 7.84
N PRO A 104 7.54 -1.99 7.53
CA PRO A 104 8.61 -2.78 6.94
C PRO A 104 9.03 -2.20 5.58
N ARG A 105 10.31 -1.87 5.43
CA ARG A 105 10.89 -1.36 4.17
C ARG A 105 12.02 -2.26 3.71
N CYS A 106 12.26 -2.26 2.40
CA CYS A 106 13.40 -2.92 1.79
C CYS A 106 14.35 -1.90 1.15
N LEU A 107 15.60 -2.28 0.93
CA LEU A 107 16.59 -1.42 0.28
C LEU A 107 16.25 -1.23 -1.21
N ALA A 108 16.12 0.03 -1.65
CA ALA A 108 15.82 0.37 -3.04
C ALA A 108 17.05 0.12 -3.91
N GLY A 109 17.02 -0.95 -4.71
CA GLY A 109 18.17 -1.45 -5.46
C GLY A 109 18.70 -2.79 -4.95
N GLY A 110 18.10 -3.34 -3.88
CA GLY A 110 18.31 -4.70 -3.43
C GLY A 110 17.65 -5.74 -4.33
N LEU A 111 18.03 -5.81 -5.61
CA LEU A 111 18.18 -7.12 -6.24
C LEU A 111 19.59 -7.60 -5.89
N SER A 112 19.88 -7.76 -4.59
CA SER A 112 21.20 -8.19 -4.13
C SER A 112 21.51 -9.61 -4.62
N ASP A 113 20.48 -10.38 -5.01
CA ASP A 113 20.65 -11.59 -5.81
C ASP A 113 19.42 -11.84 -6.71
N SER A 114 19.49 -11.37 -7.96
CA SER A 114 18.40 -11.49 -8.95
C SER A 114 17.94 -12.93 -9.23
N ILE A 115 18.71 -13.92 -8.78
CA ILE A 115 18.42 -15.35 -8.95
C ILE A 115 17.46 -15.86 -7.87
N LEU A 116 17.51 -15.31 -6.64
CA LEU A 116 16.66 -15.75 -5.53
C LEU A 116 15.47 -14.82 -5.23
N GLY A 117 15.45 -13.60 -5.77
CA GLY A 117 14.32 -12.68 -5.62
C GLY A 117 14.05 -12.25 -4.17
N LYS A 118 15.05 -12.35 -3.30
CA LYS A 118 14.97 -11.97 -1.88
C LYS A 118 15.20 -10.47 -1.71
N TYR A 119 14.38 -9.81 -0.91
CA TYR A 119 14.57 -8.42 -0.56
C TYR A 119 15.34 -8.29 0.76
N ASP A 120 16.38 -7.46 0.77
CA ASP A 120 17.07 -7.09 2.01
C ASP A 120 16.23 -6.08 2.78
N ARG A 121 15.81 -6.48 3.98
CA ARG A 121 15.09 -5.63 4.92
C ARG A 121 15.98 -4.47 5.37
N ALA A 122 15.43 -3.27 5.34
CA ALA A 122 16.10 -2.10 5.89
C ALA A 122 16.03 -2.13 7.43
N GLU A 123 17.12 -1.75 8.08
CA GLU A 123 17.13 -1.57 9.53
C GLU A 123 16.23 -0.39 9.94
N ILE A 124 15.73 -0.46 11.16
CA ILE A 124 14.85 0.55 11.73
C ILE A 124 15.64 1.85 11.90
N GLY A 125 15.16 2.96 11.30
CA GLY A 125 15.85 4.25 11.32
C GLY A 125 17.01 4.37 10.31
N GLU A 126 17.12 3.47 9.34
CA GLU A 126 18.10 3.59 8.27
C GLU A 126 17.73 4.75 7.31
N HIS A 127 18.53 5.82 7.34
CA HIS A 127 18.39 6.98 6.46
C HIS A 127 19.53 7.09 5.42
N THR A 128 20.60 6.29 5.54
CA THR A 128 21.80 6.41 4.69
C THR A 128 21.54 5.86 3.29
N LYS A 129 20.77 4.77 3.21
CA LYS A 129 20.44 4.09 1.96
C LYS A 129 19.03 4.44 1.52
N LYS A 130 18.82 4.54 0.20
CA LYS A 130 17.48 4.69 -0.36
C LYS A 130 16.69 3.43 -0.02
N THR A 131 15.56 3.61 0.66
CA THR A 131 14.64 2.53 1.03
C THR A 131 13.34 2.67 0.25
N MET A 132 12.67 1.55 -0.02
CA MET A 132 11.37 1.50 -0.69
C MET A 132 10.43 0.55 0.06
N LEU A 133 9.13 0.67 -0.22
CA LEU A 133 8.15 -0.28 0.27
C LEU A 133 8.23 -1.57 -0.54
N TYR A 134 7.92 -2.71 0.08
CA TYR A 134 7.82 -3.97 -0.65
C TYR A 134 6.72 -3.91 -1.73
N PRO A 135 6.95 -4.48 -2.92
CA PRO A 135 5.96 -4.50 -3.98
C PRO A 135 4.80 -5.47 -3.66
N VAL A 136 3.57 -4.95 -3.58
CA VAL A 136 2.37 -5.72 -3.19
C VAL A 136 2.21 -7.08 -3.91
N TRP A 137 2.54 -7.13 -5.19
CA TRP A 137 2.34 -8.32 -6.03
C TRP A 137 3.60 -9.17 -6.26
N SER A 138 4.78 -8.68 -5.86
CA SER A 138 6.07 -9.30 -6.22
C SER A 138 6.94 -9.63 -5.01
N THR A 139 6.39 -9.52 -3.80
CA THR A 139 7.08 -9.95 -2.57
C THR A 139 7.04 -11.47 -2.47
N PRO A 140 8.18 -12.15 -2.31
CA PRO A 140 8.21 -13.59 -2.10
C PRO A 140 7.58 -13.95 -0.75
N MET A 141 7.08 -15.18 -0.63
CA MET A 141 6.31 -15.63 0.54
C MET A 141 7.16 -15.59 1.82
N GLU A 142 8.46 -15.86 1.68
CA GLU A 142 9.45 -15.86 2.76
C GLU A 142 9.60 -14.47 3.38
N ASP A 143 9.56 -13.42 2.56
CA ASP A 143 9.70 -12.03 3.00
C ASP A 143 8.37 -11.45 3.52
N MET A 144 7.23 -12.11 3.25
CA MET A 144 5.94 -11.69 3.83
C MET A 144 5.89 -11.85 5.36
N ALA A 145 6.75 -12.70 5.93
CA ALA A 145 6.87 -12.85 7.37
C ALA A 145 7.39 -11.58 8.07
N ASP A 146 8.09 -10.70 7.35
CA ASP A 146 8.57 -9.42 7.89
C ASP A 146 7.44 -8.44 8.25
N PHE A 147 6.25 -8.61 7.67
CA PHE A 147 5.04 -7.86 8.03
C PHE A 147 4.39 -8.34 9.32
N GLY A 148 4.88 -9.45 9.87
CA GLY A 148 4.37 -10.07 11.08
C GLY A 148 4.00 -11.53 10.85
N ILE A 149 4.10 -12.29 11.93
CA ILE A 149 3.87 -13.74 11.92
C ILE A 149 2.47 -14.11 11.44
N GLY A 150 1.47 -13.28 11.76
CA GLY A 150 0.08 -13.49 11.34
C GLY A 150 -0.11 -13.38 9.83
N VAL A 151 0.56 -12.41 9.19
CA VAL A 151 0.50 -12.21 7.73
C VAL A 151 1.18 -13.38 7.02
N GLY A 152 2.38 -13.75 7.44
CA GLY A 152 3.09 -14.90 6.88
C GLY A 152 2.29 -16.22 7.02
N LEU A 153 1.71 -16.45 8.20
CA LEU A 153 0.88 -17.63 8.45
C LEU A 153 -0.38 -17.64 7.58
N TYR A 154 -1.03 -16.49 7.42
CA TYR A 154 -2.23 -16.35 6.58
C TYR A 154 -1.96 -16.76 5.13
N PHE A 155 -0.94 -16.20 4.48
CA PHE A 155 -0.65 -16.55 3.09
C PHE A 155 -0.11 -17.98 2.92
N SER A 156 0.65 -18.49 3.90
CA SER A 156 1.08 -19.89 3.93
C SER A 156 -0.12 -20.86 3.98
N THR A 157 -1.11 -20.59 4.83
CA THR A 157 -2.33 -21.41 4.91
C THR A 157 -3.17 -21.32 3.63
N LEU A 158 -3.28 -20.13 3.02
CA LEU A 158 -3.95 -19.97 1.72
C LEU A 158 -3.31 -20.82 0.62
N ARG A 159 -1.98 -20.84 0.54
CA ARG A 159 -1.25 -21.68 -0.42
C ARG A 159 -1.55 -23.15 -0.20
N PHE A 160 -1.55 -23.60 1.06
CA PHE A 160 -1.88 -24.98 1.39
C PHE A 160 -3.34 -25.34 1.03
N LEU A 161 -4.28 -24.46 1.35
CA LEU A 161 -5.70 -24.63 0.99
C LEU A 161 -5.91 -24.67 -0.52
N ALA A 162 -5.18 -23.88 -1.30
CA ALA A 162 -5.24 -23.91 -2.76
C ALA A 162 -4.73 -25.23 -3.34
N ILE A 163 -3.68 -25.81 -2.76
CA ILE A 163 -3.15 -27.12 -3.18
C ILE A 163 -4.14 -28.22 -2.79
N LEU A 164 -4.68 -28.19 -1.57
CA LEU A 164 -5.68 -29.15 -1.13
C LEU A 164 -6.96 -29.09 -1.96
N SER A 165 -7.44 -27.89 -2.29
CA SER A 165 -8.63 -27.72 -3.11
C SER A 165 -8.39 -28.23 -4.54
N LEU A 166 -7.18 -28.06 -5.07
CA LEU A 166 -6.79 -28.66 -6.35
C LEU A 166 -6.87 -30.20 -6.30
N PHE A 167 -6.31 -30.83 -5.26
CA PHE A 167 -6.41 -32.29 -5.11
C PHE A 167 -7.85 -32.77 -4.91
N ALA A 168 -8.62 -32.07 -4.09
CA ALA A 168 -10.03 -32.36 -3.89
C ALA A 168 -10.81 -32.25 -5.21
N ALA A 169 -10.50 -31.25 -6.05
CA ALA A 169 -11.08 -31.14 -7.38
C ALA A 169 -10.69 -32.33 -8.26
N CYS A 170 -9.41 -32.69 -8.32
CA CYS A 170 -8.91 -33.83 -9.11
C CYS A 170 -9.58 -35.16 -8.72
N ILE A 171 -9.78 -35.40 -7.42
CA ILE A 171 -10.46 -36.61 -6.92
C ILE A 171 -11.94 -36.62 -7.33
N ASN A 172 -12.57 -35.46 -7.46
CA ASN A 172 -13.98 -35.35 -7.85
C ASN A 172 -14.22 -35.45 -9.37
N ILE A 173 -13.20 -35.25 -10.21
CA ILE A 173 -13.30 -35.37 -11.67
C ILE A 173 -13.95 -36.71 -12.13
N PRO A 174 -13.49 -37.91 -11.69
CA PRO A 174 -14.11 -39.17 -12.11
C PRO A 174 -15.56 -39.31 -11.64
N ASN A 175 -15.90 -38.79 -10.46
CA ASN A 175 -17.29 -38.78 -10.00
C ASN A 175 -18.16 -37.94 -10.92
N MET A 176 -17.68 -36.76 -11.34
CA MET A 176 -18.41 -35.93 -12.30
C MET A 176 -18.59 -36.62 -13.65
N PHE A 177 -17.58 -37.36 -14.14
CA PHE A 177 -17.70 -38.14 -15.37
C PHE A 177 -18.67 -39.31 -15.25
N TYR A 178 -18.67 -40.02 -14.12
CA TYR A 178 -19.61 -41.12 -13.86
C TYR A 178 -21.05 -40.63 -13.81
N PHE A 179 -21.34 -39.57 -13.05
CA PHE A 179 -22.68 -38.99 -12.98
C PHE A 179 -23.11 -38.29 -14.28
N ALA A 180 -22.18 -38.02 -15.19
CA ALA A 180 -22.50 -37.51 -16.52
C ALA A 180 -22.72 -38.61 -17.57
N SER A 181 -22.45 -39.88 -17.24
CA SER A 181 -22.61 -41.01 -18.18
C SER A 181 -24.05 -41.52 -18.24
N GLU A 182 -24.46 -41.98 -19.43
CA GLU A 182 -25.77 -42.62 -19.65
C GLU A 182 -25.97 -43.89 -18.82
N ASP A 183 -24.87 -44.56 -18.43
CA ASP A 183 -24.88 -45.74 -17.56
C ASP A 183 -25.50 -45.47 -16.18
N TYR A 184 -25.53 -44.20 -15.74
CA TYR A 184 -26.18 -43.80 -14.49
C TYR A 184 -27.70 -43.64 -14.64
N ASP A 185 -28.18 -43.32 -15.85
CA ASP A 185 -29.61 -43.07 -16.12
C ASP A 185 -30.41 -44.35 -16.43
N ALA A 186 -29.73 -45.50 -16.56
CA ALA A 186 -30.31 -46.80 -16.88
C ALA A 186 -30.77 -47.59 -15.65
#